data_AF-A0A941I541-F1
#
_entry.id   AF-A0A941I541-F1
#
_cell.length_a   1.000
_cell.length_b   1.000
_cell.length_c   1.000
_cell.angle_alpha   90.00
_cell.angle_beta   90.00
_cell.angle_gamma   90.00
#
_symmetry.space_group_name_H-M   'P 1'
#
loop_
_entity.id
_entity.type
_entity.pdbx_description
1 polymer ?
#
loop_
_entity_poly.entity_id
_entity_poly.type
_entity_poly.pdbx_seq_one_letter_code
_entity_poly.pdbx_strand_id
1 'polypeptide(L)'
;MALRQARHIGPYNNEDVTKLESKPGSPWVFYLNHSAVMSGTTPLNGVTKENMYRVWQIVADQYSMYNINITTNPAVYNAAKSANILRTGVLNFVNQDGRSNAPLSSFGTTAAGTLYRNPSSGFDYGYGIGMTAAHEIGHQMGMNHDRGGSGGEYFEGIAAYQWGPIMGNYWMGSQWAASRWTWSKGEYSTASNFEDDLRIMNVNESIPYVADDNPSGKNLSLDSAGNISPVTNFGQIERTGDTDTFNFTVTGNGRLDLKIDPIEYFGMLDVDAKIYNSANTLVASSNKAVNRSAEFIALNLSAGNYRLVIAGGAEGTPSNGFSNYSSLGYYGMKGTLTGSTPPADIMLTSGVALSNQSATTGTWKYYAIDVPAGKTNIVFNVNGANGDADIYSQLSVKPTTSSYKCKSDGSTSVETCTVNAPSAGRYYLGVYAYSAFNSLTVKATVN
;
A
#
# COMPACT_ATOMS: atom_id res chain seq x y z
N MET A 1 14.01 -0.87 -4.49
CA MET A 1 12.62 -0.70 -4.06
C MET A 1 12.63 -0.46 -2.57
N ALA A 2 11.82 0.48 -2.08
CA ALA A 2 11.73 0.79 -0.67
C ALA A 2 11.17 -0.42 0.11
N LEU A 3 11.60 -0.58 1.36
CA LEU A 3 11.16 -1.64 2.25
C LEU A 3 9.68 -1.42 2.62
N ARG A 4 8.81 -2.34 2.19
CA ARG A 4 7.49 -2.67 2.77
C ARG A 4 6.62 -1.49 3.23
N GLN A 5 6.11 -0.68 2.31
CA GLN A 5 5.12 0.37 2.61
C GLN A 5 3.84 -0.19 3.26
N ALA A 6 3.52 -1.44 2.93
CA ALA A 6 2.55 -2.27 3.65
C ALA A 6 3.16 -3.67 3.84
N ARG A 7 2.59 -4.48 4.73
CA ARG A 7 3.14 -5.81 5.08
C ARG A 7 3.23 -6.76 3.90
N HIS A 8 2.31 -6.62 2.95
CA HIS A 8 2.26 -7.42 1.73
C HIS A 8 3.16 -6.89 0.60
N ILE A 9 3.77 -5.70 0.74
CA ILE A 9 4.57 -5.10 -0.34
C ILE A 9 6.03 -5.54 -0.22
N GLY A 10 6.59 -6.02 -1.34
CA GLY A 10 8.01 -6.36 -1.47
C GLY A 10 8.29 -7.85 -1.56
N PRO A 11 9.55 -8.24 -1.74
CA PRO A 11 9.91 -9.64 -1.89
C PRO A 11 9.78 -10.42 -0.57
N TYR A 12 9.63 -11.74 -0.70
CA TYR A 12 9.79 -12.67 0.42
C TYR A 12 11.16 -12.45 1.08
N ASN A 13 11.15 -12.28 2.40
CA ASN A 13 12.31 -12.02 3.23
C ASN A 13 12.31 -12.95 4.45
N ASN A 14 12.15 -14.26 4.19
CA ASN A 14 12.21 -15.33 5.19
C ASN A 14 11.10 -15.28 6.27
N GLU A 15 9.95 -14.69 5.97
CA GLU A 15 8.82 -14.72 6.88
C GLU A 15 8.33 -16.13 7.18
N ASP A 16 7.75 -16.28 8.36
CA ASP A 16 6.97 -17.44 8.73
C ASP A 16 5.67 -17.44 7.93
N VAL A 17 5.64 -18.20 6.83
CA VAL A 17 4.49 -18.29 5.93
C VAL A 17 3.24 -18.86 6.59
N THR A 18 3.35 -19.41 7.80
CA THR A 18 2.21 -19.90 8.61
C THR A 18 1.58 -18.82 9.49
N LYS A 19 2.12 -17.59 9.48
CA LYS A 19 1.71 -16.48 10.35
C LYS A 19 1.62 -15.14 9.62
N LEU A 20 1.36 -15.16 8.33
CA LEU A 20 1.23 -13.95 7.53
C LEU A 20 -0.07 -13.23 7.87
N GLU A 21 -0.04 -11.90 7.86
CA GLU A 21 -1.16 -11.01 8.14
C GLU A 21 -0.99 -9.72 7.34
N SER A 22 -1.95 -9.40 6.47
CA SER A 22 -1.87 -8.20 5.63
C SER A 22 -2.26 -6.95 6.42
N LYS A 23 -3.24 -7.07 7.31
CA LYS A 23 -3.76 -5.98 8.15
C LYS A 23 -4.07 -6.48 9.57
N PRO A 24 -3.04 -6.77 10.40
CA PRO A 24 -3.24 -7.16 11.78
C PRO A 24 -4.15 -6.18 12.53
N GLY A 25 -5.08 -6.72 13.33
CA GLY A 25 -6.04 -5.92 14.10
C GLY A 25 -7.33 -5.57 13.36
N SER A 26 -7.44 -5.83 12.05
CA SER A 26 -8.76 -5.75 11.40
C SER A 26 -9.72 -6.79 11.98
N PRO A 27 -10.99 -6.43 12.27
CA PRO A 27 -11.99 -7.40 12.69
C PRO A 27 -12.61 -8.18 11.51
N TRP A 28 -12.31 -7.82 10.26
CA TRP A 28 -12.60 -8.66 9.09
C TRP A 28 -11.38 -9.50 8.77
N VAL A 29 -11.54 -10.83 8.71
CA VAL A 29 -10.43 -11.76 8.55
C VAL A 29 -10.76 -12.81 7.52
N PHE A 30 -9.92 -12.92 6.49
CA PHE A 30 -9.96 -14.01 5.55
C PHE A 30 -8.80 -14.97 5.77
N TYR A 31 -9.12 -16.24 6.05
CA TYR A 31 -8.13 -17.24 6.36
C TYR A 31 -7.77 -18.10 5.15
N LEU A 32 -6.50 -18.04 4.75
CA LEU A 32 -5.90 -18.96 3.78
C LEU A 32 -5.38 -20.19 4.53
N ASN A 33 -6.23 -21.20 4.68
CA ASN A 33 -5.88 -22.42 5.40
C ASN A 33 -5.02 -23.34 4.52
N HIS A 34 -3.72 -23.19 4.63
CA HIS A 34 -2.75 -24.00 3.89
C HIS A 34 -2.25 -25.23 4.66
N SER A 35 -2.87 -25.61 5.79
CA SER A 35 -2.37 -26.70 6.65
C SER A 35 -2.20 -28.04 5.92
N ALA A 36 -3.10 -28.36 4.98
CA ALA A 36 -3.04 -29.61 4.22
C ALA A 36 -1.87 -29.68 3.21
N VAL A 37 -1.26 -28.54 2.87
CA VAL A 37 -0.13 -28.46 1.93
C VAL A 37 1.20 -28.17 2.64
N MET A 38 1.24 -28.31 3.97
CA MET A 38 2.43 -28.08 4.78
C MET A 38 2.76 -29.29 5.66
N SER A 39 4.05 -29.46 5.98
CA SER A 39 4.54 -30.23 7.13
C SER A 39 5.20 -29.28 8.11
N GLY A 40 4.49 -28.95 9.20
CA GLY A 40 4.90 -27.88 10.11
C GLY A 40 4.99 -26.53 9.38
N THR A 41 6.21 -25.98 9.27
CA THR A 41 6.47 -24.72 8.54
C THR A 41 7.02 -24.93 7.14
N THR A 42 7.14 -26.17 6.67
CA THR A 42 7.72 -26.52 5.37
C THR A 42 6.62 -26.88 4.37
N PRO A 43 6.51 -26.18 3.22
CA PRO A 43 5.56 -26.56 2.18
C PRO A 43 5.88 -27.92 1.54
N LEU A 44 4.84 -28.64 1.14
CA LEU A 44 4.96 -29.97 0.52
C LEU A 44 5.21 -29.89 -1.00
N ASN A 45 5.57 -31.03 -1.60
CA ASN A 45 5.67 -31.23 -3.05
C ASN A 45 6.59 -30.25 -3.81
N GLY A 46 7.68 -29.81 -3.18
CA GLY A 46 8.64 -28.91 -3.82
C GLY A 46 8.18 -27.46 -3.94
N VAL A 47 7.01 -27.11 -3.37
CA VAL A 47 6.57 -25.72 -3.23
C VAL A 47 7.53 -25.00 -2.29
N THR A 48 7.96 -23.80 -2.65
CA THR A 48 8.85 -22.99 -1.79
C THR A 48 8.05 -22.11 -0.83
N LYS A 49 8.67 -21.65 0.25
CA LYS A 49 8.08 -20.62 1.11
C LYS A 49 7.82 -19.31 0.34
N GLU A 50 8.68 -18.98 -0.61
CA GLU A 50 8.46 -17.83 -1.49
C GLU A 50 7.20 -18.02 -2.34
N ASN A 51 6.93 -19.22 -2.87
CA ASN A 51 5.67 -19.46 -3.58
C ASN A 51 4.46 -19.27 -2.65
N MET A 52 4.51 -19.80 -1.42
CA MET A 52 3.43 -19.61 -0.44
C MET A 52 3.23 -18.13 -0.08
N TYR A 53 4.33 -17.38 0.08
CA TYR A 53 4.29 -15.94 0.30
C TYR A 53 3.66 -15.21 -0.88
N ARG A 54 4.04 -15.55 -2.12
CA ARG A 54 3.45 -14.95 -3.33
C ARG A 54 1.94 -15.21 -3.45
N VAL A 55 1.47 -16.41 -3.11
CA VAL A 55 0.02 -16.70 -3.08
C VAL A 55 -0.69 -15.77 -2.11
N TRP A 56 -0.20 -15.68 -0.87
CA TRP A 56 -0.77 -14.79 0.15
C TRP A 56 -0.68 -13.31 -0.27
N GLN A 57 0.44 -12.91 -0.84
CA GLN A 57 0.72 -11.55 -1.31
C GLN A 57 -0.28 -11.14 -2.39
N ILE A 58 -0.49 -11.95 -3.43
CA ILE A 58 -1.45 -11.64 -4.50
C ILE A 58 -2.86 -11.43 -3.93
N VAL A 59 -3.30 -12.31 -3.02
CA VAL A 59 -4.60 -12.12 -2.36
C VAL A 59 -4.60 -10.84 -1.54
N ALA A 60 -3.56 -10.58 -0.76
CA ALA A 60 -3.47 -9.36 0.03
C ALA A 60 -3.52 -8.07 -0.83
N ASP A 61 -2.86 -8.06 -1.99
CA ASP A 61 -2.85 -6.94 -2.93
C ASP A 61 -4.26 -6.65 -3.48
N GLN A 62 -5.01 -7.68 -3.87
CA GLN A 62 -6.35 -7.53 -4.47
C GLN A 62 -7.44 -7.04 -3.50
N TYR A 63 -7.20 -7.18 -2.20
CA TYR A 63 -8.09 -6.71 -1.13
C TYR A 63 -7.47 -5.58 -0.30
N SER A 64 -6.33 -5.02 -0.74
CA SER A 64 -5.52 -4.11 0.09
C SER A 64 -6.21 -2.78 0.40
N MET A 65 -7.21 -2.41 -0.41
CA MET A 65 -8.04 -1.22 -0.23
C MET A 65 -9.09 -1.35 0.88
N TYR A 66 -9.40 -2.58 1.30
CA TYR A 66 -10.38 -2.84 2.35
C TYR A 66 -9.71 -3.08 3.69
N ASN A 67 -10.41 -2.74 4.76
CA ASN A 67 -10.01 -3.09 6.11
C ASN A 67 -10.28 -4.59 6.38
N ILE A 68 -9.58 -5.47 5.67
CA ILE A 68 -9.63 -6.93 5.84
C ILE A 68 -8.23 -7.49 5.99
N ASN A 69 -8.05 -8.37 6.99
CA ASN A 69 -6.81 -9.09 7.21
C ASN A 69 -6.84 -10.40 6.42
N ILE A 70 -6.03 -10.49 5.36
CA ILE A 70 -5.74 -11.76 4.71
C ILE A 70 -4.64 -12.43 5.53
N THR A 71 -4.96 -13.57 6.13
CA THR A 71 -4.05 -14.23 7.07
C THR A 71 -3.84 -15.70 6.75
N THR A 72 -2.65 -16.19 7.07
CA THR A 72 -2.35 -17.63 7.16
C THR A 72 -2.25 -18.13 8.61
N ASN A 73 -2.48 -17.24 9.59
CA ASN A 73 -2.40 -17.55 11.01
C ASN A 73 -3.76 -18.09 11.53
N PRO A 74 -3.86 -19.39 11.91
CA PRO A 74 -5.11 -19.95 12.43
C PRO A 74 -5.56 -19.31 13.74
N ALA A 75 -4.63 -18.82 14.58
CA ALA A 75 -4.99 -18.19 15.84
C ALA A 75 -5.75 -16.87 15.63
N VAL A 76 -5.31 -16.08 14.64
CA VAL A 76 -5.96 -14.81 14.26
C VAL A 76 -7.37 -15.08 13.72
N TYR A 77 -7.50 -16.04 12.81
CA TYR A 77 -8.81 -16.44 12.28
C TYR A 77 -9.75 -16.95 13.37
N ASN A 78 -9.28 -17.86 14.24
CA ASN A 78 -10.10 -18.42 15.31
C ASN A 78 -10.57 -17.33 16.28
N ALA A 79 -9.70 -16.39 16.64
CA ALA A 79 -10.07 -15.25 17.48
C ALA A 79 -11.14 -14.36 16.81
N ALA A 80 -10.96 -14.00 15.55
CA ALA A 80 -11.93 -13.21 14.80
C ALA A 80 -13.28 -13.94 14.64
N LYS A 81 -13.25 -15.23 14.33
CA LYS A 81 -14.44 -16.07 14.19
C LYS A 81 -15.21 -16.17 15.51
N SER A 82 -14.51 -16.34 16.64
CA SER A 82 -15.12 -16.34 17.97
C SER A 82 -15.72 -14.98 18.35
N ALA A 83 -15.10 -13.88 17.91
CA ALA A 83 -15.61 -12.54 18.15
C ALA A 83 -16.85 -12.22 17.30
N ASN A 84 -16.80 -12.51 16.00
CA ASN A 84 -17.92 -12.33 15.07
C ASN A 84 -17.70 -13.12 13.78
N ILE A 85 -18.39 -14.26 13.64
CA ILE A 85 -18.30 -15.09 12.43
C ILE A 85 -18.74 -14.36 11.16
N LEU A 86 -19.64 -13.37 11.25
CA LEU A 86 -20.13 -12.60 10.09
C LEU A 86 -19.03 -11.77 9.42
N ARG A 87 -17.84 -11.68 10.02
CA ARG A 87 -16.69 -10.94 9.49
C ARG A 87 -15.55 -11.86 9.08
N THR A 88 -15.80 -13.17 8.95
CA THR A 88 -14.75 -14.12 8.62
C THR A 88 -15.06 -14.97 7.40
N GLY A 89 -14.00 -15.30 6.66
CA GLY A 89 -14.03 -16.24 5.55
C GLY A 89 -12.86 -17.20 5.64
N VAL A 90 -12.98 -18.35 4.96
CA VAL A 90 -11.92 -19.35 4.92
C VAL A 90 -11.87 -20.04 3.56
N LEU A 91 -10.66 -20.19 3.05
CA LEU A 91 -10.32 -20.94 1.85
C LEU A 91 -9.34 -22.05 2.23
N ASN A 92 -9.73 -23.31 2.02
CA ASN A 92 -8.93 -24.48 2.37
C ASN A 92 -8.10 -24.93 1.19
N PHE A 93 -6.79 -24.98 1.36
CA PHE A 93 -5.91 -25.60 0.38
C PHE A 93 -6.07 -27.11 0.47
N VAL A 94 -6.01 -27.79 -0.66
CA VAL A 94 -6.05 -29.25 -0.75
C VAL A 94 -4.82 -29.74 -1.50
N ASN A 95 -4.16 -30.74 -0.91
CA ASN A 95 -2.99 -31.39 -1.50
C ASN A 95 -3.38 -32.43 -2.57
N GLN A 96 -4.24 -32.04 -3.50
CA GLN A 96 -4.63 -32.85 -4.65
C GLN A 96 -4.95 -31.98 -5.86
N ASP A 97 -4.80 -32.55 -7.05
CA ASP A 97 -5.10 -31.88 -8.30
C ASP A 97 -6.62 -31.76 -8.45
N GLY A 98 -7.09 -30.63 -8.97
CA GLY A 98 -8.52 -30.45 -9.22
C GLY A 98 -8.89 -29.02 -9.57
N ARG A 99 -10.20 -28.77 -9.63
CA ARG A 99 -10.78 -27.46 -9.91
C ARG A 99 -11.21 -26.81 -8.59
N SER A 100 -10.57 -25.68 -8.27
CA SER A 100 -10.97 -24.83 -7.16
C SER A 100 -12.41 -24.37 -7.30
N ASN A 101 -13.04 -24.15 -6.15
CA ASN A 101 -14.42 -23.71 -6.06
C ASN A 101 -14.68 -23.12 -4.67
N ALA A 102 -15.61 -22.18 -4.61
CA ALA A 102 -16.13 -21.62 -3.38
C ALA A 102 -17.65 -21.58 -3.41
N PRO A 103 -18.33 -21.87 -2.28
CA PRO A 103 -19.75 -21.62 -2.16
C PRO A 103 -20.03 -20.11 -2.28
N LEU A 104 -21.05 -19.75 -3.04
CA LEU A 104 -21.47 -18.36 -3.20
C LEU A 104 -21.97 -17.79 -1.86
N SER A 105 -21.59 -16.56 -1.52
CA SER A 105 -22.03 -15.85 -0.31
C SER A 105 -21.75 -16.62 0.99
N SER A 106 -20.57 -17.24 1.06
CA SER A 106 -20.12 -18.03 2.21
C SER A 106 -19.24 -17.25 3.20
N PHE A 107 -18.82 -16.03 2.85
CA PHE A 107 -18.24 -15.09 3.80
C PHE A 107 -19.26 -14.80 4.91
N GLY A 108 -18.79 -14.74 6.15
CA GLY A 108 -19.68 -14.62 7.29
C GLY A 108 -20.29 -15.94 7.78
N THR A 109 -19.96 -17.08 7.16
CA THR A 109 -20.51 -18.40 7.50
C THR A 109 -19.44 -19.40 7.95
N THR A 110 -19.82 -20.65 8.18
CA THR A 110 -18.88 -21.76 8.43
C THR A 110 -18.43 -22.46 7.15
N ALA A 111 -19.04 -22.19 6.01
CA ALA A 111 -18.73 -22.85 4.75
C ALA A 111 -17.44 -22.30 4.15
N ALA A 112 -16.54 -23.21 3.78
CA ALA A 112 -15.22 -22.90 3.27
C ALA A 112 -15.14 -23.12 1.76
N GLY A 113 -14.38 -22.28 1.07
CA GLY A 113 -13.93 -22.57 -0.28
C GLY A 113 -12.85 -23.67 -0.28
N THR A 114 -12.62 -24.25 -1.45
CA THR A 114 -11.61 -25.26 -1.71
C THR A 114 -10.66 -24.78 -2.80
N LEU A 115 -9.37 -24.72 -2.46
CA LEU A 115 -8.29 -24.34 -3.36
C LEU A 115 -7.42 -25.57 -3.62
N TYR A 116 -7.56 -26.15 -4.81
CA TYR A 116 -6.76 -27.31 -5.19
C TYR A 116 -5.35 -26.86 -5.56
N ARG A 117 -4.34 -27.70 -5.28
CA ARG A 117 -3.08 -27.56 -6.02
C ARG A 117 -3.39 -27.79 -7.49
N ASN A 118 -2.84 -26.98 -8.39
CA ASN A 118 -2.90 -27.27 -9.82
C ASN A 118 -1.48 -27.51 -10.35
N PRO A 119 -0.89 -28.69 -10.11
CA PRO A 119 0.51 -28.97 -10.45
C PRO A 119 0.66 -29.57 -11.85
N SER A 120 -0.28 -29.37 -12.78
CA SER A 120 0.03 -29.71 -14.18
C SER A 120 1.25 -28.88 -14.63
N SER A 121 2.23 -29.56 -15.22
CA SER A 121 3.59 -29.05 -15.46
C SER A 121 3.58 -27.72 -16.21
N GLY A 122 4.18 -26.68 -15.62
CA GLY A 122 4.28 -25.33 -16.20
C GLY A 122 3.47 -24.25 -15.46
N PHE A 123 2.70 -24.63 -14.44
CA PHE A 123 1.95 -23.70 -13.59
C PHE A 123 2.90 -22.94 -12.64
N ASP A 124 2.94 -21.60 -12.71
CA ASP A 124 3.56 -20.80 -11.63
C ASP A 124 2.69 -20.93 -10.38
N TYR A 125 3.12 -21.81 -9.47
CA TYR A 125 2.39 -22.11 -8.24
C TYR A 125 2.13 -20.85 -7.40
N GLY A 126 3.03 -19.86 -7.42
CA GLY A 126 2.81 -18.61 -6.71
C GLY A 126 1.70 -17.79 -7.37
N TYR A 127 1.91 -17.45 -8.65
CA TYR A 127 1.02 -16.57 -9.39
C TYR A 127 -0.37 -17.17 -9.58
N GLY A 128 -0.44 -18.38 -10.14
CA GLY A 128 -1.71 -18.98 -10.54
C GLY A 128 -2.61 -19.32 -9.35
N ILE A 129 -2.05 -19.85 -8.26
CA ILE A 129 -2.83 -20.17 -7.05
C ILE A 129 -3.27 -18.88 -6.34
N GLY A 130 -2.45 -17.83 -6.34
CA GLY A 130 -2.84 -16.52 -5.80
C GLY A 130 -4.05 -15.93 -6.54
N MET A 131 -4.03 -16.00 -7.86
CA MET A 131 -5.15 -15.55 -8.70
C MET A 131 -6.41 -16.37 -8.50
N THR A 132 -6.30 -17.70 -8.50
CA THR A 132 -7.43 -18.57 -8.18
C THR A 132 -7.98 -18.24 -6.80
N ALA A 133 -7.12 -18.06 -5.79
CA ALA A 133 -7.56 -17.75 -4.44
C ALA A 133 -8.35 -16.44 -4.37
N ALA A 134 -7.88 -15.36 -5.00
CA ALA A 134 -8.62 -14.11 -5.05
C ALA A 134 -9.99 -14.27 -5.73
N HIS A 135 -10.06 -15.05 -6.82
CA HIS A 135 -11.31 -15.37 -7.51
C HIS A 135 -12.30 -16.14 -6.61
N GLU A 136 -11.85 -17.20 -5.94
CA GLU A 136 -12.71 -17.99 -5.05
C GLU A 136 -13.19 -17.17 -3.84
N ILE A 137 -12.36 -16.25 -3.34
CA ILE A 137 -12.76 -15.32 -2.29
C ILE A 137 -13.90 -14.40 -2.78
N GLY A 138 -13.83 -13.95 -4.04
CA GLY A 138 -14.92 -13.21 -4.68
C GLY A 138 -16.25 -13.96 -4.66
N HIS A 139 -16.26 -15.27 -4.96
CA HIS A 139 -17.46 -16.10 -4.78
C HIS A 139 -17.93 -16.16 -3.34
N GLN A 140 -17.02 -16.34 -2.37
CA GLN A 140 -17.42 -16.33 -0.96
C GLN A 140 -18.05 -14.99 -0.56
N MET A 141 -17.66 -13.88 -1.19
CA MET A 141 -18.28 -12.55 -1.00
C MET A 141 -19.53 -12.32 -1.86
N GLY A 142 -19.97 -13.30 -2.66
CA GLY A 142 -21.22 -13.26 -3.40
C GLY A 142 -21.13 -12.83 -4.87
N MET A 143 -19.93 -12.79 -5.46
CA MET A 143 -19.75 -12.45 -6.87
C MET A 143 -19.94 -13.66 -7.78
N ASN A 144 -20.58 -13.47 -8.94
CA ASN A 144 -20.61 -14.42 -10.04
C ASN A 144 -19.46 -14.13 -11.02
N HIS A 145 -19.22 -15.06 -11.94
CA HIS A 145 -18.20 -14.84 -12.98
C HIS A 145 -18.52 -13.61 -13.83
N ASP A 146 -17.49 -12.84 -14.13
CA ASP A 146 -17.49 -11.89 -15.22
C ASP A 146 -17.50 -12.64 -16.54
N ARG A 147 -18.59 -12.52 -17.29
CA ARG A 147 -18.84 -13.25 -18.54
C ARG A 147 -18.90 -12.28 -19.71
N GLY A 148 -18.39 -12.71 -20.86
CA GLY A 148 -18.61 -12.01 -22.12
C GLY A 148 -18.03 -12.74 -23.32
N GLY A 149 -18.62 -12.55 -24.49
CA GLY A 149 -18.27 -13.23 -25.75
C GLY A 149 -19.22 -14.40 -26.10
N SER A 150 -18.88 -15.20 -27.12
CA SER A 150 -19.76 -16.24 -27.66
C SER A 150 -19.82 -17.54 -26.82
N GLY A 151 -20.27 -17.42 -25.56
CA GLY A 151 -20.75 -18.55 -24.75
C GLY A 151 -19.81 -19.08 -23.65
N GLY A 152 -18.72 -18.39 -23.34
CA GLY A 152 -17.78 -18.81 -22.29
C GLY A 152 -18.30 -18.66 -20.85
N GLU A 153 -17.71 -19.42 -19.93
CA GLU A 153 -17.93 -19.30 -18.48
C GLU A 153 -17.32 -18.01 -17.89
N TYR A 154 -16.30 -17.48 -18.56
CA TYR A 154 -15.47 -16.38 -18.13
C TYR A 154 -15.17 -15.44 -19.31
N PHE A 155 -15.09 -14.15 -19.06
CA PHE A 155 -14.59 -13.18 -20.02
C PHE A 155 -13.07 -13.29 -20.15
N GLU A 156 -12.57 -13.30 -21.38
CA GLU A 156 -11.15 -13.54 -21.70
C GLU A 156 -10.24 -12.31 -21.50
N GLY A 157 -10.84 -11.15 -21.22
CA GLY A 157 -10.12 -9.88 -21.16
C GLY A 157 -9.94 -9.23 -22.52
N ILE A 158 -9.20 -8.12 -22.55
CA ILE A 158 -8.98 -7.28 -23.73
C ILE A 158 -7.48 -7.15 -23.94
N ALA A 159 -6.94 -7.98 -24.84
CA ALA A 159 -5.50 -8.09 -25.09
C ALA A 159 -4.83 -6.76 -25.48
N ALA A 160 -5.55 -5.87 -26.19
CA ALA A 160 -5.04 -4.56 -26.58
C ALA A 160 -4.60 -3.69 -25.39
N TYR A 161 -5.23 -3.88 -24.23
CA TYR A 161 -4.95 -3.18 -22.98
C TYR A 161 -4.37 -4.11 -21.92
N GLN A 162 -4.09 -5.37 -22.27
CA GLN A 162 -3.61 -6.39 -21.34
C GLN A 162 -4.43 -6.44 -20.04
N TRP A 163 -5.74 -6.26 -20.15
CA TRP A 163 -6.65 -6.12 -19.01
C TRP A 163 -7.68 -7.24 -18.99
N GLY A 164 -8.09 -7.69 -17.80
CA GLY A 164 -9.30 -8.47 -17.62
C GLY A 164 -9.81 -8.39 -16.17
N PRO A 165 -11.03 -8.86 -15.91
CA PRO A 165 -11.57 -8.83 -14.57
C PRO A 165 -11.13 -10.03 -13.72
N ILE A 166 -11.04 -9.86 -12.39
CA ILE A 166 -10.66 -10.91 -11.45
C ILE A 166 -11.65 -12.08 -11.50
N MET A 167 -12.95 -11.80 -11.62
CA MET A 167 -13.99 -12.82 -11.79
C MET A 167 -14.08 -13.38 -13.22
N GLY A 168 -13.13 -13.02 -14.11
CA GLY A 168 -13.01 -13.52 -15.47
C GLY A 168 -11.91 -14.59 -15.64
N ASN A 169 -11.43 -14.74 -16.88
CA ASN A 169 -10.43 -15.74 -17.24
C ASN A 169 -9.02 -15.19 -17.14
N TYR A 170 -8.39 -15.31 -15.98
CA TYR A 170 -7.02 -14.83 -15.79
C TYR A 170 -5.95 -15.60 -16.58
N TRP A 171 -6.29 -16.76 -17.17
CA TRP A 171 -5.35 -17.56 -17.97
C TRP A 171 -4.95 -16.89 -19.28
N MET A 172 -5.87 -16.15 -19.90
CA MET A 172 -5.68 -15.52 -21.20
C MET A 172 -4.60 -14.44 -21.20
N GLY A 173 -4.34 -13.83 -20.05
CA GLY A 173 -3.29 -12.82 -19.90
C GLY A 173 -1.94 -13.35 -19.40
N SER A 174 -1.77 -14.67 -19.24
CA SER A 174 -0.51 -15.25 -18.76
C SER A 174 0.73 -14.91 -19.61
N GLN A 175 0.53 -14.45 -20.86
CA GLN A 175 1.59 -14.00 -21.77
C GLN A 175 1.77 -12.47 -21.81
N TRP A 176 0.89 -11.70 -21.16
CA TRP A 176 0.95 -10.24 -21.18
C TRP A 176 2.04 -9.74 -20.24
N ALA A 177 2.94 -8.92 -20.78
CA ALA A 177 4.07 -8.37 -20.04
C ALA A 177 3.65 -7.45 -18.88
N ALA A 178 2.49 -6.81 -18.98
CA ALA A 178 1.93 -5.91 -18.00
C ALA A 178 0.42 -6.18 -17.80
N SER A 179 0.09 -7.45 -17.58
CA SER A 179 -1.26 -7.88 -17.18
C SER A 179 -1.85 -6.99 -16.10
N ARG A 180 -3.12 -6.62 -16.27
CA ARG A 180 -3.89 -5.89 -15.29
C ARG A 180 -5.20 -6.61 -15.01
N TRP A 181 -5.34 -7.04 -13.76
CA TRP A 181 -6.55 -7.70 -13.28
C TRP A 181 -7.18 -6.82 -12.23
N THR A 182 -8.47 -6.51 -12.39
CA THR A 182 -9.19 -5.61 -11.48
C THR A 182 -10.57 -6.17 -11.16
N TRP A 183 -11.20 -5.64 -10.12
CA TRP A 183 -12.63 -5.84 -9.93
C TRP A 183 -13.43 -5.15 -11.05
N SER A 184 -14.64 -5.64 -11.30
CA SER A 184 -15.46 -5.27 -12.44
C SER A 184 -16.79 -4.69 -12.01
N LYS A 185 -17.42 -3.99 -12.96
CA LYS A 185 -18.87 -3.73 -12.93
C LYS A 185 -19.56 -4.00 -14.27
N GLY A 186 -18.92 -4.84 -15.11
CA GLY A 186 -19.45 -5.24 -16.41
C GLY A 186 -19.49 -4.12 -17.46
N GLU A 187 -18.51 -3.21 -17.46
CA GLU A 187 -18.53 -2.05 -18.39
C GLU A 187 -18.16 -2.40 -19.83
N TYR A 188 -17.50 -3.53 -20.04
CA TYR A 188 -17.02 -3.97 -21.36
C TYR A 188 -18.18 -4.37 -22.26
N SER A 189 -18.05 -4.12 -23.55
CA SER A 189 -19.15 -4.23 -24.54
C SER A 189 -19.79 -5.62 -24.62
N THR A 190 -19.04 -6.67 -24.31
CA THR A 190 -19.54 -8.05 -24.34
C THR A 190 -20.03 -8.56 -22.99
N ALA A 191 -20.06 -7.73 -21.94
CA ALA A 191 -20.45 -8.14 -20.60
C ALA A 191 -21.88 -8.70 -20.57
N SER A 192 -22.06 -9.84 -19.90
CA SER A 192 -23.36 -10.38 -19.56
C SER A 192 -23.61 -10.50 -18.06
N ASN A 193 -22.63 -10.11 -17.25
CA ASN A 193 -22.76 -9.90 -15.81
C ASN A 193 -22.43 -8.42 -15.52
N PHE A 194 -23.22 -7.78 -14.65
CA PHE A 194 -23.15 -6.35 -14.33
C PHE A 194 -23.15 -6.12 -12.81
N GLU A 195 -22.70 -7.12 -12.06
CA GLU A 195 -22.46 -7.00 -10.62
C GLU A 195 -21.43 -5.91 -10.33
N ASP A 196 -21.68 -5.09 -9.31
CA ASP A 196 -20.73 -4.09 -8.84
C ASP A 196 -19.88 -4.73 -7.72
N ASP A 197 -18.75 -5.32 -8.12
CA ASP A 197 -17.89 -6.10 -7.23
C ASP A 197 -17.43 -5.29 -5.99
N LEU A 198 -17.04 -4.03 -6.17
CA LEU A 198 -16.59 -3.17 -5.08
C LEU A 198 -17.74 -2.86 -4.12
N ARG A 199 -18.97 -2.67 -4.63
CA ARG A 199 -20.17 -2.52 -3.79
C ARG A 199 -20.52 -3.80 -3.06
N ILE A 200 -20.37 -4.97 -3.69
CA ILE A 200 -20.61 -6.27 -3.04
C ILE A 200 -19.72 -6.38 -1.80
N MET A 201 -18.41 -6.13 -1.93
CA MET A 201 -17.50 -6.18 -0.78
C MET A 201 -17.76 -5.08 0.25
N ASN A 202 -17.95 -3.84 -0.19
CA ASN A 202 -18.03 -2.71 0.72
C ASN A 202 -19.37 -2.60 1.45
N VAL A 203 -20.46 -2.80 0.71
CA VAL A 203 -21.83 -2.55 1.20
C VAL A 203 -22.48 -3.86 1.61
N ASN A 204 -22.47 -4.89 0.76
CA ASN A 204 -23.18 -6.13 1.07
C ASN A 204 -22.46 -6.92 2.19
N GLU A 205 -21.13 -7.08 2.07
CA GLU A 205 -20.31 -7.73 3.09
C GLU A 205 -19.84 -6.77 4.21
N SER A 206 -20.22 -5.49 4.11
CA SER A 206 -19.93 -4.46 5.10
C SER A 206 -18.44 -4.31 5.43
N ILE A 207 -17.55 -4.57 4.47
CA ILE A 207 -16.10 -4.43 4.67
C ILE A 207 -15.72 -2.97 4.34
N PRO A 208 -15.37 -2.14 5.34
CA PRO A 208 -15.06 -0.75 5.07
C PRO A 208 -13.76 -0.63 4.25
N TYR A 209 -13.66 0.38 3.40
CA TYR A 209 -12.37 0.80 2.87
C TYR A 209 -11.43 1.17 4.01
N VAL A 210 -10.12 1.06 3.78
CA VAL A 210 -9.15 1.66 4.71
C VAL A 210 -9.32 3.19 4.74
N ALA A 211 -8.79 3.82 5.77
CA ALA A 211 -8.78 5.27 5.83
C ALA A 211 -7.84 5.81 4.74
N ASP A 212 -8.28 6.87 4.07
CA ASP A 212 -7.48 7.67 3.15
C ASP A 212 -6.18 8.11 3.86
N ASP A 213 -5.04 7.83 3.23
CA ASP A 213 -3.73 8.13 3.80
C ASP A 213 -3.24 9.54 3.46
N ASN A 214 -3.95 10.27 2.58
CA ASN A 214 -3.68 11.64 2.14
C ASN A 214 -4.92 12.58 2.10
N PRO A 215 -5.81 12.60 3.11
CA PRO A 215 -7.11 13.27 3.04
C PRO A 215 -7.06 14.80 3.04
N SER A 216 -5.88 15.37 3.27
CA SER A 216 -5.66 16.82 3.34
C SER A 216 -4.49 17.29 2.48
N GLY A 217 -3.90 16.41 1.68
CA GLY A 217 -2.65 16.68 0.99
C GLY A 217 -1.43 16.55 1.90
N LYS A 218 -0.32 16.11 1.32
CA LYS A 218 1.02 16.06 1.92
C LYS A 218 1.92 17.07 1.22
N ASN A 219 3.10 17.32 1.78
CA ASN A 219 4.17 17.97 1.02
C ASN A 219 4.98 16.89 0.30
N LEU A 220 5.42 17.19 -0.92
CA LEU A 220 6.43 16.36 -1.58
C LEU A 220 7.73 16.42 -0.79
N SER A 221 8.20 15.27 -0.33
CA SER A 221 9.41 15.16 0.49
C SER A 221 10.64 15.07 -0.40
N LEU A 222 11.57 16.00 -0.18
CA LEU A 222 12.83 16.12 -0.91
C LEU A 222 14.00 16.01 0.06
N ASP A 223 15.07 15.35 -0.35
CA ASP A 223 16.35 15.46 0.35
C ASP A 223 17.07 16.77 -0.01
N SER A 224 18.24 17.01 0.60
CA SER A 224 19.03 18.23 0.38
C SER A 224 19.54 18.41 -1.05
N ALA A 225 19.58 17.33 -1.84
CA ALA A 225 19.96 17.36 -3.24
C ALA A 225 18.73 17.45 -4.18
N GLY A 226 17.51 17.54 -3.63
CA GLY A 226 16.28 17.56 -4.39
C GLY A 226 15.83 16.19 -4.88
N ASN A 227 16.37 15.09 -4.34
CA ASN A 227 15.91 13.75 -4.70
C ASN A 227 14.57 13.43 -4.05
N ILE A 228 13.71 12.76 -4.81
CA ILE A 228 12.42 12.22 -4.39
C ILE A 228 12.61 10.72 -4.17
N SER A 229 12.37 10.26 -2.94
CA SER A 229 12.51 8.86 -2.55
C SER A 229 11.15 8.17 -2.38
N PRO A 230 10.99 6.92 -2.87
CA PRO A 230 9.76 6.15 -2.70
C PRO A 230 9.56 5.64 -1.26
N VAL A 231 10.56 5.84 -0.39
CA VAL A 231 10.44 5.57 1.06
C VAL A 231 9.59 6.64 1.75
N THR A 232 9.65 7.88 1.29
CA THR A 232 9.00 9.03 1.93
C THR A 232 7.90 9.65 1.08
N ASN A 233 7.77 9.20 -0.17
CA ASN A 233 6.81 9.70 -1.14
C ASN A 233 6.06 8.50 -1.72
N PHE A 234 5.03 8.05 -1.01
CA PHE A 234 4.16 6.95 -1.37
C PHE A 234 2.75 7.24 -0.82
N GLY A 235 1.77 6.49 -1.31
CA GLY A 235 0.39 6.54 -0.83
C GLY A 235 -0.42 5.37 -1.38
N GLN A 236 -1.71 5.35 -1.07
CA GLN A 236 -2.64 4.33 -1.53
C GLN A 236 -3.89 5.01 -2.10
N ILE A 237 -4.20 4.72 -3.36
CA ILE A 237 -5.52 5.02 -3.90
C ILE A 237 -6.47 3.91 -3.45
N GLU A 238 -7.24 4.15 -2.40
CA GLU A 238 -8.02 3.10 -1.72
C GLU A 238 -9.49 3.05 -2.13
N ARG A 239 -10.01 4.05 -2.83
CA ARG A 239 -11.37 3.98 -3.40
C ARG A 239 -11.50 4.75 -4.69
N THR A 240 -12.52 4.40 -5.48
CA THR A 240 -12.85 5.16 -6.69
C THR A 240 -13.14 6.62 -6.32
N GLY A 241 -12.40 7.53 -6.94
CA GLY A 241 -12.53 8.97 -6.69
C GLY A 241 -11.62 9.51 -5.59
N ASP A 242 -10.83 8.66 -4.93
CA ASP A 242 -9.72 9.11 -4.10
C ASP A 242 -8.64 9.80 -4.95
N THR A 243 -8.05 10.85 -4.37
CA THR A 243 -6.98 11.63 -4.99
C THR A 243 -5.96 12.05 -3.94
N ASP A 244 -4.72 11.62 -4.16
CA ASP A 244 -3.60 11.98 -3.31
C ASP A 244 -2.91 13.25 -3.79
N THR A 245 -2.83 14.26 -2.93
CA THR A 245 -2.18 15.53 -3.26
C THR A 245 -0.81 15.68 -2.61
N PHE A 246 0.21 16.10 -3.37
CA PHE A 246 1.53 16.48 -2.90
C PHE A 246 1.87 17.91 -3.31
N ASN A 247 2.02 18.79 -2.33
CA ASN A 247 2.36 20.18 -2.53
C ASN A 247 3.88 20.36 -2.59
N PHE A 248 4.35 21.22 -3.50
CA PHE A 248 5.77 21.59 -3.59
C PHE A 248 5.94 23.00 -4.15
N THR A 249 7.06 23.63 -3.79
CA THR A 249 7.40 24.98 -4.23
C THR A 249 8.69 24.94 -5.03
N VAL A 250 8.66 25.59 -6.19
CA VAL A 250 9.83 25.88 -7.01
C VAL A 250 10.21 27.33 -6.76
N THR A 251 11.44 27.60 -6.32
CA THR A 251 11.92 28.95 -5.96
C THR A 251 12.68 29.64 -7.09
N GLY A 252 13.14 28.89 -8.09
CA GLY A 252 13.80 29.39 -9.29
C GLY A 252 13.29 28.71 -10.57
N ASN A 253 14.17 28.47 -11.53
CA ASN A 253 13.86 27.56 -12.64
C ASN A 253 14.01 26.13 -12.14
N GLY A 254 12.89 25.42 -12.02
CA GLY A 254 12.88 24.03 -11.60
C GLY A 254 12.82 23.08 -12.78
N ARG A 255 13.45 21.92 -12.61
CA ARG A 255 13.34 20.79 -13.53
C ARG A 255 12.94 19.55 -12.75
N LEU A 256 11.79 18.98 -13.10
CA LEU A 256 11.21 17.78 -12.51
C LEU A 256 11.48 16.58 -13.41
N ASP A 257 12.14 15.57 -12.85
CA ASP A 257 12.27 14.23 -13.41
C ASP A 257 11.63 13.28 -12.40
N LEU A 258 10.41 12.79 -12.65
CA LEU A 258 9.62 12.04 -11.67
C LEU A 258 8.96 10.83 -12.31
N LYS A 259 9.12 9.67 -11.67
CA LYS A 259 8.39 8.43 -11.97
C LYS A 259 7.52 8.04 -10.78
N ILE A 260 6.29 7.64 -11.08
CA ILE A 260 5.29 7.21 -10.10
C ILE A 260 4.84 5.82 -10.53
N ASP A 261 5.19 4.82 -9.74
CA ASP A 261 4.96 3.41 -10.04
C ASP A 261 3.96 2.81 -9.05
N PRO A 262 3.05 1.94 -9.50
CA PRO A 262 2.39 1.01 -8.58
C PRO A 262 3.45 0.11 -7.92
N ILE A 263 3.31 -0.15 -6.62
CA ILE A 263 4.35 -0.86 -5.83
C ILE A 263 3.93 -2.23 -5.30
N GLU A 264 2.66 -2.58 -5.45
CA GLU A 264 2.17 -3.94 -5.19
C GLU A 264 2.72 -4.93 -6.22
N TYR A 265 3.00 -6.16 -5.78
CA TYR A 265 3.48 -7.21 -6.67
C TYR A 265 2.44 -7.52 -7.74
N PHE A 266 1.18 -7.52 -7.33
CA PHE A 266 0.01 -7.72 -8.14
C PHE A 266 -0.96 -6.55 -7.96
N GLY A 267 -0.55 -5.39 -8.47
CA GLY A 267 -1.33 -4.15 -8.35
C GLY A 267 -2.52 -4.08 -9.31
N MET A 268 -3.60 -3.44 -8.86
CA MET A 268 -4.74 -3.03 -9.72
C MET A 268 -4.59 -1.59 -10.22
N LEU A 269 -3.75 -0.78 -9.55
CA LEU A 269 -3.57 0.64 -9.85
C LEU A 269 -2.89 0.90 -11.20
N ASP A 270 -3.63 1.56 -12.09
CA ASP A 270 -3.11 2.36 -13.19
C ASP A 270 -2.94 3.81 -12.69
N VAL A 271 -1.74 4.38 -12.79
CA VAL A 271 -1.44 5.69 -12.18
C VAL A 271 -1.81 6.84 -13.13
N ASP A 272 -2.77 7.68 -12.76
CA ASP A 272 -3.00 9.00 -13.38
C ASP A 272 -2.38 10.08 -12.50
N ALA A 273 -1.47 10.89 -13.07
CA ALA A 273 -0.81 11.96 -12.34
C ALA A 273 -0.94 13.29 -13.07
N LYS A 274 -1.29 14.35 -12.33
CA LYS A 274 -1.50 15.70 -12.85
C LYS A 274 -0.81 16.74 -11.97
N ILE A 275 -0.15 17.70 -12.58
CA ILE A 275 0.48 18.84 -11.89
C ILE A 275 -0.33 20.09 -12.17
N TYR A 276 -0.74 20.79 -11.13
CA TYR A 276 -1.43 22.07 -11.22
C TYR A 276 -0.61 23.17 -10.55
N ASN A 277 -0.71 24.40 -11.05
CA ASN A 277 -0.14 25.57 -10.40
C ASN A 277 -1.12 26.19 -9.36
N SER A 278 -0.69 27.27 -8.69
CA SER A 278 -1.49 28.00 -7.71
C SER A 278 -2.77 28.64 -8.26
N ALA A 279 -2.84 28.88 -9.58
CA ALA A 279 -4.04 29.35 -10.26
C ALA A 279 -4.97 28.19 -10.67
N ASN A 280 -4.72 26.98 -10.16
CA ASN A 280 -5.47 25.77 -10.47
C ASN A 280 -5.43 25.36 -11.95
N THR A 281 -4.46 25.85 -12.70
CA THR A 281 -4.28 25.51 -14.12
C THR A 281 -3.46 24.22 -14.23
N LEU A 282 -3.90 23.28 -15.07
CA LEU A 282 -3.16 22.06 -15.38
C LEU A 282 -1.88 22.43 -16.15
N VAL A 283 -0.74 22.06 -15.59
CA VAL A 283 0.60 22.32 -16.14
C VAL A 283 1.10 21.11 -16.93
N ALA A 284 0.90 19.91 -16.38
CA ALA A 284 1.31 18.66 -17.01
C ALA A 284 0.45 17.50 -16.51
N SER A 285 0.30 16.46 -17.32
CA SER A 285 -0.34 15.21 -16.94
C SER A 285 0.41 14.02 -17.52
N SER A 286 0.36 12.88 -16.84
CA SER A 286 0.87 11.61 -17.34
C SER A 286 0.02 10.44 -16.85
N ASN A 287 -0.24 9.52 -17.76
CA ASN A 287 -0.80 8.19 -17.54
C ASN A 287 -0.22 7.30 -18.64
N LYS A 288 0.73 6.41 -18.31
CA LYS A 288 1.46 5.61 -19.31
C LYS A 288 0.70 4.34 -19.62
N ALA A 289 0.07 4.33 -20.79
CA ALA A 289 -0.51 3.15 -21.43
C ALA A 289 0.38 1.91 -21.27
N VAL A 290 -0.25 0.78 -20.89
CA VAL A 290 0.36 -0.53 -20.59
C VAL A 290 1.38 -0.57 -19.45
N ASN A 291 2.22 0.45 -19.26
CA ASN A 291 3.19 0.50 -18.17
C ASN A 291 2.55 0.79 -16.80
N ARG A 292 1.31 1.31 -16.78
CA ARG A 292 0.51 1.58 -15.57
C ARG A 292 1.14 2.56 -14.59
N SER A 293 2.14 3.31 -15.05
CA SER A 293 2.88 4.31 -14.30
C SER A 293 2.57 5.71 -14.79
N ALA A 294 3.08 6.73 -14.09
CA ALA A 294 3.14 8.08 -14.59
C ALA A 294 4.59 8.60 -14.57
N GLU A 295 4.96 9.38 -15.58
CA GLU A 295 6.31 9.91 -15.74
C GLU A 295 6.30 11.35 -16.23
N PHE A 296 7.03 12.22 -15.53
CA PHE A 296 7.40 13.55 -15.97
C PHE A 296 8.89 13.53 -16.25
N ILE A 297 9.29 13.74 -17.51
CA ILE A 297 10.69 13.69 -17.93
C ILE A 297 11.12 15.10 -18.28
N ALA A 298 12.17 15.59 -17.61
CA ALA A 298 12.76 16.90 -17.86
C ALA A 298 11.74 18.05 -17.87
N LEU A 299 10.68 17.97 -17.06
CA LEU A 299 9.61 18.96 -17.06
C LEU A 299 10.11 20.26 -16.43
N ASN A 300 10.16 21.33 -17.22
CA ASN A 300 10.52 22.65 -16.72
C ASN A 300 9.33 23.28 -15.99
N LEU A 301 9.58 23.79 -14.78
CA LEU A 301 8.61 24.48 -13.95
C LEU A 301 9.17 25.86 -13.58
N SER A 302 8.38 26.91 -13.82
CA SER A 302 8.73 28.25 -13.35
C SER A 302 8.62 28.33 -11.83
N ALA A 303 9.23 29.36 -11.23
CA ALA A 303 9.05 29.63 -9.81
C ALA A 303 7.56 29.76 -9.47
N GLY A 304 7.13 29.11 -8.39
CA GLY A 304 5.73 29.06 -7.98
C GLY A 304 5.41 27.86 -7.09
N ASN A 305 4.16 27.84 -6.64
CA ASN A 305 3.59 26.73 -5.87
C ASN A 305 2.83 25.79 -6.80
N TYR A 306 3.02 24.50 -6.61
CA TYR A 306 2.41 23.45 -7.40
C TYR A 306 1.81 22.38 -6.48
N ARG A 307 0.81 21.70 -7.02
CA ARG A 307 0.27 20.47 -6.47
C ARG A 307 0.37 19.36 -7.51
N LEU A 308 1.03 18.27 -7.16
CA LEU A 308 0.94 16.99 -7.84
C LEU A 308 -0.28 16.25 -7.29
N VAL A 309 -1.18 15.82 -8.15
CA VAL A 309 -2.34 15.00 -7.79
C VAL A 309 -2.24 13.66 -8.48
N ILE A 310 -2.35 12.61 -7.69
CA ILE A 310 -2.28 11.22 -8.10
C ILE A 310 -3.68 10.61 -7.89
N ALA A 311 -4.15 9.85 -8.85
CA ALA A 311 -5.45 9.19 -8.80
C ALA A 311 -5.40 7.85 -9.55
N GLY A 312 -6.46 7.05 -9.41
CA GLY A 312 -6.70 5.89 -10.26
C GLY A 312 -6.97 6.31 -11.72
N GLY A 313 -6.18 5.77 -12.63
CA GLY A 313 -6.26 5.99 -14.07
C GLY A 313 -7.21 5.04 -14.80
N ALA A 314 -7.22 5.15 -16.11
CA ALA A 314 -8.08 4.39 -17.02
C ALA A 314 -7.38 4.28 -18.38
N GLU A 315 -7.65 3.22 -19.13
CA GLU A 315 -7.11 3.06 -20.48
C GLU A 315 -8.19 2.60 -21.46
N GLY A 316 -8.16 3.17 -22.66
CA GLY A 316 -9.18 2.93 -23.67
C GLY A 316 -10.51 3.57 -23.28
N THR A 317 -11.59 2.81 -23.42
CA THR A 317 -12.92 3.20 -22.93
C THR A 317 -13.47 2.10 -22.02
N PRO A 318 -14.44 2.38 -21.15
CA PRO A 318 -15.06 1.33 -20.34
C PRO A 318 -15.59 0.16 -21.19
N SER A 319 -16.12 0.46 -22.40
CA SER A 319 -16.63 -0.55 -23.34
C SER A 319 -15.57 -1.40 -24.05
N ASN A 320 -14.34 -0.90 -24.12
CA ASN A 320 -13.19 -1.52 -24.78
C ASN A 320 -11.90 -0.98 -24.15
N GLY A 321 -11.52 -1.56 -23.02
CA GLY A 321 -10.54 -1.04 -22.07
C GLY A 321 -11.04 -1.22 -20.64
N PHE A 322 -10.66 -0.32 -19.75
CA PHE A 322 -11.14 -0.28 -18.38
C PHE A 322 -11.29 1.17 -17.90
N SER A 323 -12.29 1.42 -17.06
CA SER A 323 -12.44 2.71 -16.37
C SER A 323 -11.56 2.77 -15.11
N ASN A 324 -11.57 3.91 -14.43
CA ASN A 324 -10.88 4.06 -13.15
C ASN A 324 -11.61 3.41 -11.96
N TYR A 325 -12.72 2.71 -12.21
CA TYR A 325 -13.54 2.07 -11.19
C TYR A 325 -12.73 1.25 -10.18
N SER A 326 -11.90 0.32 -10.65
CA SER A 326 -11.07 -0.53 -9.79
C SER A 326 -9.56 -0.30 -10.00
N SER A 327 -9.18 0.90 -10.43
CA SER A 327 -7.78 1.31 -10.50
C SER A 327 -7.30 1.77 -9.11
N LEU A 328 -7.11 0.81 -8.21
CA LEU A 328 -6.84 1.02 -6.78
C LEU A 328 -5.54 0.33 -6.37
N GLY A 329 -4.88 0.82 -5.32
CA GLY A 329 -3.68 0.19 -4.77
C GLY A 329 -2.61 1.19 -4.36
N TYR A 330 -1.45 0.66 -3.98
CA TYR A 330 -0.33 1.48 -3.51
C TYR A 330 0.56 1.95 -4.67
N TYR A 331 1.08 3.17 -4.55
CA TYR A 331 2.10 3.71 -5.44
C TYR A 331 3.29 4.30 -4.67
N GLY A 332 4.42 4.44 -5.36
CA GLY A 332 5.62 5.09 -4.86
C GLY A 332 6.23 6.02 -5.90
N MET A 333 6.82 7.12 -5.43
CA MET A 333 7.42 8.15 -6.26
C MET A 333 8.95 8.13 -6.16
N LYS A 334 9.63 8.20 -7.31
CA LYS A 334 11.08 8.34 -7.36
C LYS A 334 11.48 9.34 -8.44
N GLY A 335 12.43 10.21 -8.13
CA GLY A 335 12.82 11.25 -9.07
C GLY A 335 13.74 12.30 -8.48
N THR A 336 13.81 13.44 -9.14
CA THR A 336 14.48 14.65 -8.69
C THR A 336 13.64 15.88 -9.03
N LEU A 337 13.71 16.88 -8.17
CA LEU A 337 13.22 18.23 -8.43
C LEU A 337 14.35 19.20 -8.14
N THR A 338 14.85 19.88 -9.18
CA THR A 338 15.82 20.96 -9.04
C THR A 338 15.10 22.31 -8.92
N GLY A 339 15.80 23.34 -8.45
CA GLY A 339 15.22 24.68 -8.32
C GLY A 339 14.11 24.79 -7.27
N SER A 340 13.94 23.76 -6.44
CA SER A 340 13.13 23.78 -5.22
C SER A 340 14.03 23.90 -4.00
N THR A 341 13.60 24.64 -3.00
CA THR A 341 14.09 24.44 -1.64
C THR A 341 13.32 23.26 -1.05
N PRO A 342 13.99 22.22 -0.50
CA PRO A 342 13.32 21.23 0.33
C PRO A 342 12.45 21.94 1.38
N PRO A 343 11.30 21.38 1.79
CA PRO A 343 10.52 21.96 2.88
C PRO A 343 11.46 22.27 4.04
N ALA A 344 11.50 23.53 4.49
CA ALA A 344 12.38 23.92 5.58
C ALA A 344 12.11 22.98 6.77
N ASP A 345 13.17 22.37 7.31
CA ASP A 345 13.02 21.54 8.49
C ASP A 345 12.40 22.38 9.61
N ILE A 346 11.44 21.80 10.35
CA ILE A 346 10.82 22.49 11.47
C ILE A 346 11.87 22.64 12.57
N MET A 347 12.38 23.86 12.74
CA MET A 347 13.39 24.15 13.75
C MET A 347 12.76 24.21 15.14
N LEU A 348 13.25 23.39 16.05
CA LEU A 348 12.91 23.43 17.47
C LEU A 348 13.78 24.48 18.17
N THR A 349 13.16 25.22 19.08
CA THR A 349 13.87 26.08 20.02
C THR A 349 14.13 25.31 21.30
N SER A 350 15.38 25.31 21.78
CA SER A 350 15.76 24.61 23.02
C SER A 350 14.83 25.00 24.18
N GLY A 351 14.25 24.00 24.85
CA GLY A 351 13.37 24.19 25.99
C GLY A 351 11.90 24.49 25.64
N VAL A 352 11.58 24.78 24.37
CA VAL A 352 10.23 25.16 23.93
C VAL A 352 9.52 23.95 23.34
N ALA A 353 8.29 23.73 23.79
CA ALA A 353 7.44 22.65 23.32
C ALA A 353 6.67 23.08 22.06
N LEU A 354 6.70 22.24 21.03
CA LEU A 354 5.91 22.37 19.81
C LEU A 354 4.71 21.42 19.91
N SER A 355 3.53 21.97 20.14
CA SER A 355 2.29 21.21 20.31
C SER A 355 1.59 20.88 18.99
N ASN A 356 0.50 20.12 19.07
CA ASN A 356 -0.43 19.83 17.98
C ASN A 356 0.20 19.10 16.78
N GLN A 357 1.19 18.24 17.03
CA GLN A 357 1.79 17.41 16.00
C GLN A 357 0.95 16.14 15.79
N SER A 358 0.80 15.75 14.53
CA SER A 358 0.07 14.55 14.12
C SER A 358 0.80 13.84 12.98
N ALA A 359 0.62 12.53 12.90
CA ALA A 359 1.11 11.69 11.82
C ALA A 359 0.26 10.41 11.72
N THR A 360 0.17 9.85 10.51
CA THR A 360 -0.52 8.58 10.25
C THR A 360 0.45 7.41 10.35
N THR A 361 -0.07 6.21 10.62
CA THR A 361 0.72 4.97 10.76
C THR A 361 1.69 4.78 9.60
N GLY A 362 2.96 4.47 9.90
CA GLY A 362 4.02 4.24 8.92
C GLY A 362 4.72 5.50 8.41
N THR A 363 4.32 6.70 8.86
CA THR A 363 4.91 7.97 8.38
C THR A 363 5.91 8.57 9.38
N TRP A 364 6.82 9.40 8.86
CA TRP A 364 7.78 10.16 9.66
C TRP A 364 7.43 11.65 9.70
N LYS A 365 7.62 12.28 10.86
CA LYS A 365 7.80 13.74 10.98
C LYS A 365 9.19 14.08 11.45
N TYR A 366 9.83 15.03 10.78
CA TYR A 366 11.18 15.46 11.10
C TYR A 366 11.21 16.89 11.63
N TYR A 367 12.04 17.08 12.65
CA TYR A 367 12.38 18.35 13.26
C TYR A 367 13.89 18.49 13.33
N ALA A 368 14.38 19.71 13.47
CA ALA A 368 15.82 19.97 13.58
C ALA A 368 16.12 20.93 14.74
N ILE A 369 17.31 20.81 15.31
CA ILE A 369 17.81 21.74 16.32
C ILE A 369 19.32 21.87 16.20
N ASP A 370 19.82 23.10 16.31
CA ASP A 370 21.24 23.38 16.26
C ASP A 370 21.84 23.31 17.68
N VAL A 371 22.87 22.48 17.83
CA VAL A 371 23.58 22.26 19.10
C VAL A 371 24.93 22.97 19.04
N PRO A 372 25.19 23.97 19.89
CA PRO A 372 26.49 24.62 19.99
C PRO A 372 27.58 23.67 20.52
N ALA A 373 28.85 24.07 20.38
CA ALA A 373 29.97 23.34 21.00
C ALA A 373 29.91 23.42 22.54
N GLY A 374 30.45 22.39 23.21
CA GLY A 374 30.60 22.36 24.67
C GLY A 374 29.32 22.03 25.46
N LYS A 375 28.30 21.47 24.80
CA LYS A 375 27.05 21.05 25.44
C LYS A 375 27.19 19.70 26.15
N THR A 376 26.51 19.58 27.28
CA THR A 376 26.59 18.40 28.17
C THR A 376 25.65 17.30 27.72
N ASN A 377 24.45 17.67 27.26
CA ASN A 377 23.52 16.76 26.62
C ASN A 377 22.51 17.53 25.74
N ILE A 378 21.81 16.77 24.91
CA ILE A 378 20.54 17.17 24.31
C ILE A 378 19.49 16.10 24.65
N VAL A 379 18.35 16.55 25.16
CA VAL A 379 17.21 15.69 25.50
C VAL A 379 16.09 15.95 24.51
N PHE A 380 15.65 14.91 23.82
CA PHE A 380 14.45 14.92 23.00
C PHE A 380 13.34 14.20 23.73
N ASN A 381 12.16 14.81 23.78
CA ASN A 381 11.00 14.19 24.39
C ASN A 381 9.74 14.48 23.57
N VAL A 382 8.86 13.48 23.52
CA VAL A 382 7.51 13.63 22.99
C VAL A 382 6.49 13.22 24.03
N ASN A 383 5.30 13.81 23.96
CA ASN A 383 4.21 13.50 24.87
C ASN A 383 2.87 13.58 24.13
N GLY A 384 2.11 12.48 24.15
CA GLY A 384 0.77 12.38 23.58
C GLY A 384 -0.04 11.30 24.29
N ALA A 385 -1.36 11.46 24.27
CA ALA A 385 -2.30 10.57 24.97
C ALA A 385 -2.81 9.39 24.11
N ASN A 386 -2.40 9.32 22.84
CA ASN A 386 -2.84 8.31 21.88
C ASN A 386 -1.72 7.90 20.93
N GLY A 387 -1.95 6.82 20.17
CA GLY A 387 -1.02 6.34 19.17
C GLY A 387 0.26 5.75 19.76
N ASP A 388 1.21 5.48 18.86
CA ASP A 388 2.51 4.90 19.18
C ASP A 388 3.58 5.66 18.38
N ALA A 389 4.22 6.63 19.05
CA ALA A 389 5.11 7.60 18.43
C ALA A 389 6.56 7.34 18.84
N ASP A 390 7.29 6.61 18.02
CA ASP A 390 8.70 6.32 18.23
C ASP A 390 9.56 7.51 17.87
N ILE A 391 10.61 7.78 18.64
CA ILE A 391 11.56 8.85 18.33
C ILE A 391 12.96 8.32 18.06
N TYR A 392 13.62 8.94 17.09
CA TYR A 392 14.99 8.68 16.70
C TYR A 392 15.68 10.03 16.49
N SER A 393 16.96 10.16 16.86
CA SER A 393 17.75 11.36 16.54
C SER A 393 19.03 11.01 15.79
N GLN A 394 19.55 11.94 14.98
CA GLN A 394 20.81 11.76 14.26
C GLN A 394 21.49 13.11 13.99
N LEU A 395 22.83 13.13 13.95
CA LEU A 395 23.61 14.33 13.64
C LEU A 395 23.74 14.50 12.12
N SER A 396 23.52 15.72 11.65
CA SER A 396 23.69 16.21 10.27
C SER A 396 22.81 15.58 9.19
N VAL A 397 22.16 14.45 9.46
CA VAL A 397 21.21 13.78 8.56
C VAL A 397 19.97 13.31 9.32
N LYS A 398 18.84 13.15 8.61
CA LYS A 398 17.60 12.61 9.18
C LYS A 398 17.80 11.15 9.62
N PRO A 399 17.33 10.76 10.82
CA PRO A 399 17.43 9.37 11.28
C PRO A 399 16.51 8.43 10.50
N THR A 400 16.82 7.14 10.58
CA THR A 400 15.98 6.02 10.12
C THR A 400 15.83 5.01 11.25
N THR A 401 14.95 4.02 11.10
CA THR A 401 14.80 2.92 12.09
C THR A 401 16.07 2.06 12.26
N SER A 402 17.02 2.14 11.32
CA SER A 402 18.29 1.38 11.36
C SER A 402 19.55 2.24 11.51
N SER A 403 19.43 3.57 11.51
CA SER A 403 20.55 4.51 11.65
C SER A 403 20.15 5.74 12.46
N TYR A 404 20.65 5.80 13.70
CA TYR A 404 20.33 6.82 14.69
C TYR A 404 21.45 6.95 15.74
N LYS A 405 21.45 8.06 16.49
CA LYS A 405 22.30 8.33 17.66
C LYS A 405 21.59 7.99 18.97
N CYS A 406 20.34 8.40 19.13
CA CYS A 406 19.45 7.92 20.19
C CYS A 406 18.11 7.52 19.61
N LYS A 407 17.43 6.59 20.30
CA LYS A 407 16.04 6.24 20.02
C LYS A 407 15.28 5.97 21.31
N SER A 408 13.95 6.02 21.22
CA SER A 408 13.01 5.55 22.23
C SER A 408 11.73 5.13 21.46
N ASP A 409 11.38 3.86 21.55
CA ASP A 409 10.36 3.18 20.75
C ASP A 409 9.53 2.22 21.61
N GLY A 410 8.99 2.75 22.71
CA GLY A 410 8.01 2.05 23.54
C GLY A 410 6.68 1.87 22.80
N SER A 411 5.65 1.42 23.52
CA SER A 411 4.33 1.14 22.93
C SER A 411 3.35 2.31 23.05
N THR A 412 3.85 3.52 23.30
CA THR A 412 3.04 4.72 23.60
C THR A 412 3.67 5.98 23.02
N SER A 413 2.90 7.06 22.89
CA SER A 413 3.42 8.36 22.47
C SER A 413 4.11 9.18 23.58
N VAL A 414 4.74 8.53 24.55
CA VAL A 414 5.49 9.17 25.65
C VAL A 414 6.92 8.65 25.64
N GLU A 415 7.74 9.28 24.81
CA GLU A 415 9.11 8.81 24.53
C GLU A 415 10.14 9.88 24.91
N THR A 416 11.32 9.44 25.35
CA THR A 416 12.44 10.33 25.68
C THR A 416 13.76 9.68 25.28
N CYS A 417 14.58 10.40 24.50
CA CYS A 417 15.93 9.96 24.19
C CYS A 417 16.94 11.09 24.39
N THR A 418 18.09 10.75 24.97
CA THR A 418 19.14 11.69 25.34
C THR A 418 20.42 11.36 24.58
N VAL A 419 21.03 12.37 23.97
CA VAL A 419 22.41 12.28 23.45
C VAL A 419 23.32 12.99 24.44
N ASN A 420 24.22 12.24 25.08
CA ASN A 420 25.20 12.77 26.02
C ASN A 420 26.44 13.29 25.28
N ALA A 421 27.02 14.37 25.80
CA ALA A 421 28.18 15.06 25.22
C ALA A 421 28.06 15.25 23.68
N PRO A 422 26.97 15.85 23.18
CA PRO A 422 26.73 15.97 21.75
C PRO A 422 27.83 16.79 21.08
N SER A 423 28.33 16.32 19.94
CA SER A 423 29.15 17.14 19.04
C SER A 423 28.33 18.35 18.57
N ALA A 424 28.99 19.48 18.35
CA ALA A 424 28.35 20.65 17.76
C ALA A 424 27.81 20.33 16.36
N GLY A 425 26.65 20.86 16.03
CA GLY A 425 26.02 20.69 14.71
C GLY A 425 24.51 20.55 14.79
N ARG A 426 23.90 20.34 13.62
CA ARG A 426 22.45 20.17 13.50
C ARG A 426 22.05 18.74 13.81
N TYR A 427 21.21 18.56 14.82
CA TYR A 427 20.56 17.29 15.10
C TYR A 427 19.17 17.28 14.47
N TYR A 428 18.83 16.15 13.86
CA TYR A 428 17.48 15.87 13.39
C TYR A 428 16.80 14.94 14.39
N LEU A 429 15.56 15.26 14.75
CA LEU A 429 14.63 14.39 15.47
C LEU A 429 13.61 13.88 14.46
N GLY A 430 13.59 12.56 14.24
CA GLY A 430 12.52 11.88 13.52
C GLY A 430 11.54 11.26 14.51
N VAL A 431 10.25 11.59 14.36
CA VAL A 431 9.14 10.96 15.07
C VAL A 431 8.45 10.04 14.07
N TYR A 432 8.52 8.74 14.29
CA TYR A 432 7.90 7.70 13.46
C TYR A 432 6.59 7.24 14.09
N ALA A 433 5.50 7.29 13.33
CA ALA A 433 4.21 6.82 13.79
C ALA A 433 4.10 5.30 13.59
N TYR A 434 4.53 4.49 14.56
CA TYR A 434 4.25 3.05 14.54
C TYR A 434 2.74 2.80 14.55
N SER A 435 2.00 3.66 15.24
CA SER A 435 0.55 3.83 15.13
C SER A 435 0.21 5.32 15.05
N ALA A 436 -0.81 5.67 14.27
CA ALA A 436 -1.23 7.06 14.07
C ALA A 436 -1.44 7.79 15.41
N PHE A 437 -0.93 9.02 15.49
CA PHE A 437 -1.07 9.89 16.66
C PHE A 437 -1.57 11.28 16.26
N ASN A 438 -2.20 11.96 17.21
CA ASN A 438 -2.59 13.36 17.06
C ASN A 438 -2.31 14.15 18.34
N SER A 439 -2.24 15.48 18.20
CA SER A 439 -2.02 16.40 19.32
C SER A 439 -0.73 16.16 20.11
N LEU A 440 0.26 15.50 19.51
CA LEU A 440 1.56 15.21 20.10
C LEU A 440 2.33 16.51 20.37
N THR A 441 2.98 16.58 21.51
CA THR A 441 3.93 17.65 21.83
C THR A 441 5.34 17.15 21.62
N VAL A 442 6.15 17.91 20.89
CA VAL A 442 7.55 17.61 20.59
C VAL A 442 8.45 18.68 21.19
N LYS A 443 9.49 18.28 21.91
CA LYS A 443 10.44 19.21 22.55
C LYS A 443 11.87 18.68 22.48
N ALA A 444 12.81 19.61 22.32
CA ALA A 444 14.23 19.36 22.48
C ALA A 444 14.79 20.35 23.51
N THR A 445 15.68 19.89 24.38
CA THR A 445 16.37 20.73 25.38
C THR A 445 17.87 20.49 25.27
N VAL A 446 18.61 21.53 24.92
CA VAL A 446 20.07 21.54 24.81
C VAL A 446 20.64 22.16 26.09
N ASN A 447 21.45 21.39 26.84
CA ASN A 447 22.01 21.81 28.12
C ASN A 447 23.50 22.15 28.00
#